data_AF-Q09777-F1
#
_entry.id   AF-Q09777-F1
#
_cell.length_a   1.000
_cell.length_b   1.000
_cell.length_c   1.000
_cell.angle_alpha   90.00
_cell.angle_beta   90.00
_cell.angle_gamma   90.00
#
_symmetry.space_group_name_H-M   'P 1'
#
loop_
_entity.id
_entity.type
_entity.pdbx_description
1 polymer ?
#
loop_
_entity_poly.entity_id
_entity_poly.type
_entity_poly.pdbx_seq_one_letter_code
_entity_poly.pdbx_strand_id
1 'polypeptide(L)'
;MPALHNPSSPPPSYEAVTSYRNGNSIDSGDKRQQCSRLMKITSNGRPYSKDFLELFSTMVISTNFSRNRYRFSYVENSCTLLQLLSTLENLQLSQVNRIKSRCGSKVLKSTTKFTIPKTAAKCLCNTFLNARLLQIVNNPSARKFSNEKCLLQLTRKGYSVVSEFLQHNGHNSQAELYASKWNHSAPVIVSISRFSSTDQILKDSSFCEMLLVRMLGSVHEIGKSKNPLLVPVYSVSSPSPKDSLSKVTKYQMFGIDIAEWLMCNTMLLDWSEMETVASDLLIHSYIAYENNSETPLKFSYAKGVSYFLTGKGIATLGWTKNVSNNKLINKINEVEKGSTNKEILETILRKPNLQTYFFEFLKKNFCDENQRFYSEVCEFNDYFSHANETNDHEAIRESFAHACGIYNCFLSSNAPNAVNLPSDLYEKITNHMALAMEVEPLNEWLQLIHILLLEAQTAVLDLMAGDSLLKFLELNGGLGI
;
A
#
# COMPACT_ATOMS: atom_id res chain seq x y z
N MET A 1 -13.58 32.23 -15.14
CA MET A 1 -12.77 32.29 -13.90
C MET A 1 -13.46 31.46 -12.82
N PRO A 2 -13.27 30.12 -12.73
CA PRO A 2 -13.71 29.37 -11.56
C PRO A 2 -12.68 29.52 -10.42
N ALA A 3 -13.19 29.68 -9.21
CA ALA A 3 -12.49 30.15 -8.03
C ALA A 3 -11.21 29.38 -7.69
N LEU A 4 -10.16 30.16 -7.46
CA LEU A 4 -8.86 29.79 -6.93
C LEU A 4 -9.01 29.23 -5.52
N HIS A 5 -8.70 27.95 -5.31
CA HIS A 5 -8.39 27.45 -3.98
C HIS A 5 -6.89 27.16 -3.88
N ASN A 6 -6.22 27.98 -3.06
CA ASN A 6 -4.88 27.71 -2.52
C ASN A 6 -4.92 26.40 -1.71
N PRO A 7 -4.08 25.40 -2.00
CA PRO A 7 -3.85 24.29 -1.09
C PRO A 7 -2.62 24.62 -0.24
N SER A 8 -2.75 25.59 0.67
CA SER A 8 -1.79 25.82 1.76
C SER A 8 -2.48 25.60 3.11
N SER A 9 -3.29 24.54 3.19
CA SER A 9 -3.76 24.05 4.49
C SER A 9 -2.78 22.98 5.00
N PRO A 10 -2.21 23.14 6.20
CA PRO A 10 -1.36 22.13 6.80
C PRO A 10 -2.14 20.81 6.94
N PRO A 11 -1.44 19.65 6.91
CA PRO A 11 -2.10 18.35 7.06
C PRO A 11 -2.90 18.32 8.38
N PRO A 12 -4.07 17.65 8.40
CA PRO A 12 -4.86 17.51 9.62
C PRO A 12 -3.99 16.87 10.71
N SER A 13 -3.98 17.44 11.93
CA SER A 13 -3.23 16.84 13.03
C SER A 13 -3.86 15.50 13.42
N TYR A 14 -3.01 14.46 13.48
CA TYR A 14 -3.45 13.11 13.81
C TYR A 14 -3.89 12.96 15.29
N GLU A 15 -3.64 13.98 16.12
CA GLU A 15 -3.95 13.99 17.56
C GLU A 15 -5.42 13.71 17.89
N ALA A 16 -6.36 14.04 16.99
CA ALA A 16 -7.79 13.76 17.21
C ALA A 16 -8.14 12.25 17.19
N VAL A 17 -7.32 11.42 16.56
CA VAL A 17 -7.50 9.96 16.53
C VAL A 17 -6.79 9.29 17.71
N THR A 18 -5.72 9.91 18.23
CA THR A 18 -4.85 9.32 19.26
C THR A 18 -5.20 9.72 20.70
N SER A 19 -5.95 10.80 20.89
CA SER A 19 -6.27 11.37 22.21
C SER A 19 -7.28 10.58 23.04
N TYR A 20 -7.95 9.58 22.48
CA TYR A 20 -8.85 8.70 23.22
C TYR A 20 -8.15 7.40 23.64
N ARG A 21 -7.06 7.56 24.41
CA ARG A 21 -6.31 6.45 25.02
C ARG A 21 -6.75 6.11 26.45
N ASN A 22 -7.64 6.89 27.07
CA ASN A 22 -8.04 6.68 28.46
C ASN A 22 -9.55 6.80 28.64
N GLY A 23 -10.18 5.67 28.92
CA GLY A 23 -11.53 5.57 29.46
C GLY A 23 -11.62 4.35 30.37
N ASN A 24 -11.30 4.55 31.65
CA ASN A 24 -11.64 3.73 32.81
C ASN A 24 -11.55 2.19 32.66
N SER A 25 -10.42 1.61 33.09
CA SER A 25 -10.40 0.27 33.66
C SER A 25 -10.12 0.36 35.15
N ILE A 26 -11.19 0.58 35.91
CA ILE A 26 -11.29 0.24 37.33
C ILE A 26 -12.02 -1.11 37.38
N ASP A 27 -11.28 -2.10 37.88
CA ASP A 27 -11.78 -3.27 38.62
C ASP A 27 -12.42 -4.47 37.89
N SER A 28 -12.02 -5.64 38.42
CA SER A 28 -12.69 -6.95 38.43
C SER A 28 -12.66 -7.83 37.18
N GLY A 29 -12.06 -9.01 37.36
CA GLY A 29 -11.75 -10.01 36.34
C GLY A 29 -12.93 -10.45 35.48
N ASP A 30 -12.70 -10.43 34.16
CA ASP A 30 -13.35 -11.35 33.24
C ASP A 30 -12.43 -11.60 32.03
N LYS A 31 -12.23 -12.87 31.68
CA LYS A 31 -11.22 -13.38 30.72
C LYS A 31 -11.52 -13.04 29.24
N ARG A 32 -11.98 -11.83 28.91
CA ARG A 32 -12.37 -11.42 27.54
C ARG A 32 -11.95 -10.01 27.11
N GLN A 33 -10.96 -9.39 27.76
CA GLN A 33 -10.41 -8.10 27.33
C GLN A 33 -9.27 -8.23 26.30
N GLN A 34 -9.51 -8.85 25.15
CA GLN A 34 -8.53 -8.91 24.05
C GLN A 34 -9.15 -8.43 22.73
N CYS A 35 -9.34 -7.11 22.59
CA CYS A 35 -9.47 -6.38 21.32
C CYS A 35 -9.77 -4.89 21.59
N SER A 36 -8.80 -4.10 22.06
CA SER A 36 -8.98 -2.64 22.24
C SER A 36 -8.09 -1.77 21.34
N ARG A 37 -7.19 -2.34 20.53
CA ARG A 37 -6.46 -1.58 19.51
C ARG A 37 -7.20 -1.65 18.17
N LEU A 38 -8.05 -0.66 17.91
CA LEU A 38 -8.67 -0.47 16.59
C LEU A 38 -7.60 -0.26 15.50
N MET A 39 -6.53 0.48 15.83
CA MET A 39 -5.43 0.79 14.93
C MET A 39 -4.13 0.92 15.72
N LYS A 40 -3.05 0.34 15.20
CA LYS A 40 -1.68 0.64 15.60
C LYS A 40 -1.34 2.05 15.12
N ILE A 41 -0.57 2.77 15.93
CA ILE A 41 -0.18 4.15 15.67
C ILE A 41 1.35 4.21 15.62
N THR A 42 1.88 4.91 14.62
CA THR A 42 3.31 5.18 14.44
C THR A 42 3.81 6.22 15.45
N SER A 43 5.13 6.37 15.59
CA SER A 43 5.73 7.36 16.51
C SER A 43 5.33 8.81 16.21
N ASN A 44 4.98 9.12 14.97
CA ASN A 44 4.49 10.45 14.54
C ASN A 44 2.96 10.59 14.62
N GLY A 45 2.24 9.64 15.23
CA GLY A 45 0.80 9.72 15.48
C GLY A 45 -0.09 9.26 14.33
N ARG A 46 0.48 8.83 13.19
CA ARG A 46 -0.29 8.31 12.04
C ARG A 46 -0.77 6.88 12.31
N PRO A 47 -1.99 6.49 11.92
CA PRO A 47 -2.38 5.08 11.91
C PRO A 47 -1.50 4.27 10.95
N TYR A 48 -1.18 3.03 11.30
CA TYR A 48 -0.46 2.12 10.40
C TYR A 48 -1.24 1.93 9.10
N SER A 49 -0.51 1.82 7.99
CA SER A 49 -1.08 1.77 6.65
C SER A 49 -2.07 0.61 6.47
N LYS A 50 -1.76 -0.58 6.98
CA LYS A 50 -2.62 -1.77 6.96
C LYS A 50 -3.96 -1.49 7.64
N ASP A 51 -3.94 -1.15 8.93
CA ASP A 51 -5.15 -0.87 9.71
C ASP A 51 -5.96 0.30 9.13
N PHE A 52 -5.28 1.33 8.63
CA PHE A 52 -5.92 2.48 7.99
C PHE A 52 -6.74 2.07 6.74
N LEU A 53 -6.18 1.20 5.90
CA LEU A 53 -6.82 0.72 4.68
C LEU A 53 -7.90 -0.33 4.96
N GLU A 54 -7.73 -1.16 5.98
CA GLU A 54 -8.77 -2.10 6.45
C GLU A 54 -9.98 -1.35 7.01
N LEU A 55 -9.75 -0.31 7.83
CA LEU A 55 -10.80 0.55 8.36
C LEU A 55 -11.56 1.25 7.22
N PHE A 56 -10.83 1.80 6.25
CA PHE A 56 -11.42 2.39 5.06
C PHE A 56 -12.31 1.39 4.31
N SER A 57 -11.79 0.19 4.05
CA SER A 57 -12.50 -0.84 3.28
C SER A 57 -13.77 -1.29 4.01
N THR A 58 -13.67 -1.51 5.32
CA THR A 58 -14.81 -1.88 6.17
C THR A 58 -15.89 -0.80 6.18
N MET A 59 -15.51 0.48 6.29
CA MET A 59 -16.43 1.61 6.21
C MET A 59 -17.15 1.66 4.86
N VAL A 60 -16.40 1.46 3.76
CA VAL A 60 -16.96 1.52 2.40
C VAL A 60 -17.95 0.38 2.16
N ILE A 61 -17.60 -0.84 2.54
CA ILE A 61 -18.46 -2.03 2.40
C ILE A 61 -19.74 -1.87 3.25
N SER A 62 -19.62 -1.26 4.42
CA SER A 62 -20.75 -1.03 5.33
C SER A 62 -21.64 0.16 4.91
N THR A 63 -21.19 0.99 3.95
CA THR A 63 -21.95 2.17 3.50
C THR A 63 -22.65 1.89 2.17
N ASN A 64 -23.92 2.28 2.06
CA ASN A 64 -24.67 2.15 0.82
C ASN A 64 -24.29 3.26 -0.20
N PHE A 65 -23.43 2.92 -1.16
CA PHE A 65 -23.15 3.78 -2.32
C PHE A 65 -24.23 3.57 -3.39
N SER A 66 -24.96 4.64 -3.71
CA SER A 66 -26.13 4.58 -4.59
C SER A 66 -26.20 5.79 -5.53
N ARG A 67 -27.28 5.86 -6.33
CA ARG A 67 -27.54 6.95 -7.25
C ARG A 67 -28.10 8.15 -6.48
N ASN A 68 -27.31 9.23 -6.37
CA ASN A 68 -27.76 10.46 -5.71
C ASN A 68 -27.98 11.60 -6.72
N ARG A 69 -29.02 12.40 -6.48
CA ARG A 69 -29.28 13.61 -7.27
C ARG A 69 -28.30 14.71 -6.86
N TYR A 70 -27.63 15.31 -7.84
CA TYR A 70 -26.80 16.49 -7.64
C TYR A 70 -27.22 17.58 -8.64
N ARG A 71 -27.81 18.67 -8.12
CA ARG A 71 -28.41 19.74 -8.94
C ARG A 71 -29.43 19.19 -9.95
N PHE A 72 -29.05 19.13 -11.22
CA PHE A 72 -29.88 18.70 -12.36
C PHE A 72 -29.43 17.35 -12.96
N SER A 73 -28.44 16.68 -12.37
CA SER A 73 -27.97 15.37 -12.83
C SER A 73 -27.99 14.34 -11.70
N TYR A 74 -27.81 13.08 -12.07
CA TYR A 74 -27.62 11.98 -11.13
C TYR A 74 -26.18 11.51 -11.17
N VAL A 75 -25.66 11.15 -10.01
CA VAL A 75 -24.30 10.66 -9.82
C VAL A 75 -24.39 9.25 -9.26
N GLU A 76 -23.96 8.29 -10.06
CA GLU A 76 -23.92 6.87 -9.67
C GLU A 76 -22.83 6.60 -8.62
N ASN A 77 -22.97 5.49 -7.88
CA ASN A 77 -21.98 5.00 -6.91
C ASN A 77 -21.47 6.11 -5.97
N SER A 78 -22.37 6.89 -5.42
CA SER A 78 -22.04 8.02 -4.55
C SER A 78 -22.68 7.89 -3.16
N CYS A 79 -22.14 8.63 -2.20
CA CYS A 79 -22.71 8.79 -0.87
C CYS A 79 -22.45 10.21 -0.35
N THR A 80 -23.09 10.57 0.76
CA THR A 80 -22.83 11.83 1.45
C THR A 80 -21.81 11.63 2.57
N LEU A 81 -21.07 12.69 2.92
CA LEU A 81 -20.19 12.63 4.09
C LEU A 81 -20.96 12.25 5.37
N LEU A 82 -22.19 12.75 5.54
CA LEU A 82 -23.05 12.40 6.68
C LEU A 82 -23.29 10.88 6.80
N GLN A 83 -23.49 10.18 5.68
CA GLN A 83 -23.64 8.71 5.68
C GLN A 83 -22.36 8.02 6.14
N LEU A 84 -21.18 8.45 5.66
CA LEU A 84 -19.91 7.87 6.09
C LEU A 84 -19.66 8.09 7.59
N LEU A 85 -19.95 9.29 8.11
CA LEU A 85 -19.84 9.58 9.54
C LEU A 85 -20.76 8.68 10.37
N SER A 86 -22.01 8.51 9.95
CA SER A 86 -22.97 7.62 10.60
C SER A 86 -22.53 6.16 10.58
N THR A 87 -21.87 5.70 9.51
CA THR A 87 -21.31 4.35 9.43
C THR A 87 -20.14 4.18 10.40
N LEU A 88 -19.22 5.15 10.48
CA LEU A 88 -18.07 5.09 11.40
C LEU A 88 -18.48 5.13 12.88
N GLU A 89 -19.56 5.86 13.20
CA GLU A 89 -20.13 5.88 14.56
C GLU A 89 -20.71 4.52 14.98
N ASN A 90 -21.15 3.71 14.02
CA ASN A 90 -21.83 2.43 14.28
C ASN A 90 -21.09 1.22 13.67
N LEU A 91 -19.79 1.35 13.45
CA LEU A 91 -19.02 0.37 12.69
C LEU A 91 -18.98 -0.97 13.43
N GLN A 92 -19.24 -2.06 12.70
CA GLN A 92 -19.16 -3.41 13.25
C GLN A 92 -18.12 -4.19 12.44
N LEU A 93 -17.05 -4.60 13.10
CA LEU A 93 -16.01 -5.45 12.53
C LEU A 93 -16.31 -6.89 12.94
N SER A 94 -16.71 -7.72 11.98
CA SER A 94 -16.88 -9.16 12.19
C SER A 94 -15.59 -9.89 11.81
N GLN A 95 -14.85 -10.38 12.81
CA GLN A 95 -13.74 -11.30 12.61
C GLN A 95 -14.25 -12.74 12.60
N VAL A 96 -13.79 -13.54 11.64
CA VAL A 96 -14.15 -14.96 11.52
C VAL A 96 -12.90 -15.80 11.79
N ASN A 97 -12.87 -16.48 12.92
CA ASN A 97 -11.85 -17.47 13.26
C ASN A 97 -12.34 -18.86 12.83
N ARG A 98 -11.61 -19.52 11.93
CA ARG A 98 -12.00 -20.83 11.35
C ARG A 98 -11.00 -21.89 11.78
N ILE A 99 -11.41 -22.76 12.69
CA ILE A 99 -10.46 -23.71 13.29
C ILE A 99 -11.07 -25.11 13.26
N LYS A 100 -10.30 -26.06 12.75
CA LYS A 100 -10.64 -27.48 12.85
C LYS A 100 -10.18 -27.97 14.23
N SER A 101 -11.12 -28.27 15.11
CA SER A 101 -10.85 -28.95 16.39
C SER A 101 -11.07 -30.46 16.21
N ARG A 102 -10.53 -31.27 17.12
CA ARG A 102 -10.72 -32.73 17.15
C ARG A 102 -12.19 -33.16 17.18
N CYS A 103 -13.10 -32.29 17.60
CA CYS A 103 -14.55 -32.55 17.67
C CYS A 103 -15.36 -31.97 16.48
N GLY A 104 -14.70 -31.50 15.41
CA GLY A 104 -15.33 -30.93 14.22
C GLY A 104 -14.82 -29.53 13.84
N SER A 105 -15.27 -28.99 12.70
CA SER A 105 -14.94 -27.62 12.28
C SER A 105 -15.77 -26.62 13.09
N LYS A 106 -15.12 -25.81 13.93
CA LYS A 106 -15.76 -24.70 14.66
C LYS A 106 -15.42 -23.39 13.94
N VAL A 107 -16.46 -22.70 13.47
CA VAL A 107 -16.34 -21.32 12.97
C VAL A 107 -16.78 -20.39 14.09
N LEU A 108 -15.83 -19.71 14.71
CA LEU A 108 -16.06 -18.69 15.72
C LEU A 108 -16.15 -17.34 15.00
N LYS A 109 -17.37 -16.78 14.92
CA LYS A 109 -17.56 -15.39 14.47
C LYS A 109 -17.59 -14.47 15.68
N SER A 110 -16.57 -13.62 15.81
CA SER A 110 -16.53 -12.56 16.82
C SER A 110 -16.88 -11.25 16.14
N THR A 111 -18.00 -10.63 16.52
CA THR A 111 -18.37 -9.31 16.01
C THR A 111 -18.07 -8.27 17.07
N THR A 112 -17.07 -7.44 16.82
CA THR A 112 -16.69 -6.33 17.69
C THR A 112 -17.32 -5.05 17.13
N LYS A 113 -18.18 -4.41 17.92
CA LYS A 113 -18.72 -3.10 17.57
C LYS A 113 -17.75 -2.02 18.03
N PHE A 114 -17.41 -1.13 17.14
CA PHE A 114 -16.58 0.03 17.42
C PHE A 114 -17.39 1.29 17.19
N THR A 115 -17.35 2.19 18.16
CA THR A 115 -17.98 3.51 18.06
C THR A 115 -16.90 4.56 17.95
N ILE A 116 -16.76 5.15 16.76
CA ILE A 116 -15.82 6.25 16.52
C ILE A 116 -16.58 7.57 16.73
N PRO A 117 -16.16 8.43 17.67
CA PRO A 117 -16.82 9.72 17.89
C PRO A 117 -16.85 10.56 16.60
N LYS A 118 -17.92 11.35 16.40
CA LYS A 118 -18.12 12.16 15.18
C LYS A 118 -16.92 13.03 14.80
N THR A 119 -16.24 13.62 15.79
CA THR A 119 -15.05 14.46 15.59
C THR A 119 -13.88 13.66 15.03
N ALA A 120 -13.61 12.48 15.58
CA ALA A 120 -12.58 11.56 15.09
C ALA A 120 -12.96 10.97 13.72
N ALA A 121 -14.23 10.61 13.50
CA ALA A 121 -14.74 10.13 12.22
C ALA A 121 -14.54 11.19 11.12
N LYS A 122 -14.82 12.47 11.40
CA LYS A 122 -14.57 13.57 10.46
C LYS A 122 -13.10 13.75 10.14
N CYS A 123 -12.22 13.59 11.13
CA CYS A 123 -10.78 13.59 10.92
C CYS A 123 -10.35 12.44 9.99
N LEU A 124 -10.82 11.21 10.26
CA LEU A 124 -10.53 10.03 9.43
C LEU A 124 -11.01 10.19 7.99
N CYS A 125 -12.24 10.66 7.78
CA CYS A 125 -12.74 10.95 6.43
C CYS A 125 -11.85 11.98 5.71
N ASN A 126 -11.33 12.97 6.43
CA ASN A 126 -10.45 13.98 5.84
C ASN A 126 -9.08 13.36 5.47
N THR A 127 -8.59 12.41 6.25
CA THR A 127 -7.40 11.62 5.93
C THR A 127 -7.64 10.74 4.70
N PHE A 128 -8.79 10.05 4.59
CA PHE A 128 -9.15 9.28 3.39
C PHE A 128 -9.25 10.14 2.12
N LEU A 129 -9.79 11.36 2.26
CA LEU A 129 -9.81 12.35 1.18
C LEU A 129 -8.38 12.76 0.76
N ASN A 130 -7.52 13.07 1.73
CA ASN A 130 -6.13 13.46 1.47
C ASN A 130 -5.28 12.33 0.90
N ALA A 131 -5.57 11.07 1.27
CA ALA A 131 -4.96 9.86 0.71
C ALA A 131 -5.41 9.54 -0.73
N ARG A 132 -6.31 10.37 -1.30
CA ARG A 132 -6.94 10.19 -2.61
C ARG A 132 -7.70 8.87 -2.72
N LEU A 133 -8.31 8.39 -1.63
CA LEU A 133 -9.22 7.22 -1.64
C LEU A 133 -10.67 7.64 -1.95
N LEU A 134 -11.03 8.85 -1.53
CA LEU A 134 -12.31 9.51 -1.81
C LEU A 134 -12.07 10.79 -2.61
N GLN A 135 -13.08 11.22 -3.35
CA GLN A 135 -13.11 12.52 -4.02
C GLN A 135 -14.47 13.19 -3.83
N ILE A 136 -14.47 14.53 -3.78
CA ILE A 136 -15.70 15.31 -3.77
C ILE A 136 -16.15 15.50 -5.22
N VAL A 137 -17.40 15.12 -5.53
CA VAL A 137 -17.91 15.07 -6.91
C VAL A 137 -17.82 16.42 -7.63
N ASN A 138 -18.03 17.53 -6.92
CA ASN A 138 -17.99 18.87 -7.52
C ASN A 138 -16.60 19.53 -7.47
N ASN A 139 -15.65 18.94 -6.75
CA ASN A 139 -14.27 19.43 -6.65
C ASN A 139 -13.32 18.26 -6.33
N PRO A 140 -12.93 17.45 -7.32
CA PRO A 140 -12.10 16.27 -7.10
C PRO A 140 -10.73 16.58 -6.49
N SER A 141 -10.19 17.79 -6.73
CA SER A 141 -8.90 18.22 -6.21
C SER A 141 -8.95 18.71 -4.76
N ALA A 142 -10.14 18.85 -4.17
CA ALA A 142 -10.32 19.32 -2.80
C ALA A 142 -9.56 18.44 -1.78
N ARG A 143 -9.05 19.10 -0.73
CA ARG A 143 -8.32 18.46 0.39
C ARG A 143 -9.03 18.61 1.74
N LYS A 144 -10.18 19.29 1.74
CA LYS A 144 -11.04 19.50 2.90
C LYS A 144 -12.49 19.47 2.46
N PHE A 145 -13.35 18.95 3.33
CA PHE A 145 -14.79 19.01 3.12
C PHE A 145 -15.33 20.40 3.42
N SER A 146 -16.23 20.90 2.57
CA SER A 146 -16.91 22.17 2.78
C SER A 146 -18.13 22.04 3.70
N ASN A 147 -18.88 20.94 3.61
CA ASN A 147 -20.03 20.64 4.45
C ASN A 147 -20.30 19.12 4.50
N GLU A 148 -21.14 18.66 5.43
CA GLU A 148 -21.48 17.24 5.63
C GLU A 148 -22.41 16.67 4.55
N LYS A 149 -23.03 17.53 3.73
CA LYS A 149 -23.92 17.14 2.63
C LYS A 149 -23.19 17.01 1.30
N CYS A 150 -21.86 17.16 1.29
CA CYS A 150 -21.09 17.02 0.08
C CYS A 150 -21.19 15.59 -0.44
N LEU A 151 -21.28 15.47 -1.77
CA LEU A 151 -21.39 14.19 -2.44
C LEU A 151 -19.99 13.65 -2.74
N LEU A 152 -19.77 12.40 -2.37
CA LEU A 152 -18.49 11.71 -2.44
C LEU A 152 -18.59 10.50 -3.36
N GLN A 153 -17.48 10.21 -4.03
CA GLN A 153 -17.26 8.99 -4.79
C GLN A 153 -15.90 8.40 -4.42
N LEU A 154 -15.78 7.09 -4.57
CA LEU A 154 -14.50 6.41 -4.51
C LEU A 154 -13.66 6.80 -5.72
N THR A 155 -12.37 7.02 -5.51
CA THR A 155 -11.41 7.15 -6.61
C THR A 155 -11.04 5.75 -7.13
N ARG A 156 -10.31 5.68 -8.25
CA ARG A 156 -9.70 4.42 -8.70
C ARG A 156 -8.89 3.74 -7.59
N LYS A 157 -8.10 4.52 -6.86
CA LYS A 157 -7.28 4.02 -5.75
C LYS A 157 -8.17 3.47 -4.63
N GLY A 158 -9.26 4.16 -4.30
CA GLY A 158 -10.26 3.68 -3.34
C GLY A 158 -10.90 2.35 -3.77
N TYR A 159 -11.29 2.22 -5.04
CA TYR A 159 -11.81 0.95 -5.58
C TYR A 159 -10.76 -0.17 -5.53
N SER A 160 -9.51 0.10 -5.90
CA SER A 160 -8.43 -0.88 -5.85
C SER A 160 -8.21 -1.41 -4.43
N VAL A 161 -8.19 -0.51 -3.44
CA VAL A 161 -8.03 -0.88 -2.02
C VAL A 161 -9.16 -1.77 -1.54
N VAL A 162 -10.41 -1.40 -1.83
CA VAL A 162 -11.59 -2.17 -1.38
C VAL A 162 -11.65 -3.54 -2.09
N SER A 163 -11.36 -3.57 -3.39
CA SER A 163 -11.29 -4.82 -4.15
C SER A 163 -10.24 -5.76 -3.58
N GLU A 164 -9.05 -5.24 -3.28
CA GLU A 164 -7.95 -6.03 -2.70
C GLU A 164 -8.29 -6.54 -1.30
N PHE A 165 -8.91 -5.70 -0.46
CA PHE A 165 -9.40 -6.11 0.85
C PHE A 165 -10.45 -7.22 0.76
N LEU A 166 -11.41 -7.10 -0.16
CA LEU A 166 -12.43 -8.13 -0.36
C LEU A 166 -11.83 -9.45 -0.85
N GLN A 167 -10.91 -9.40 -1.81
CA GLN A 167 -10.18 -10.58 -2.31
C GLN A 167 -9.41 -11.25 -1.18
N HIS A 168 -8.66 -10.46 -0.39
CA HIS A 168 -7.89 -10.96 0.75
C HIS A 168 -8.77 -11.65 1.79
N ASN A 169 -10.01 -11.19 1.99
CA ASN A 169 -10.97 -11.78 2.91
C ASN A 169 -11.82 -12.91 2.29
N GLY A 170 -11.58 -13.29 1.02
CA GLY A 170 -12.29 -14.38 0.34
C GLY A 170 -13.62 -14.01 -0.30
N HIS A 171 -13.90 -12.71 -0.43
CA HIS A 171 -15.11 -12.18 -1.06
C HIS A 171 -14.88 -11.86 -2.55
N ASN A 172 -14.36 -12.83 -3.31
CA ASN A 172 -13.90 -12.66 -4.70
C ASN A 172 -14.99 -12.10 -5.63
N SER A 173 -16.23 -12.58 -5.53
CA SER A 173 -17.34 -12.08 -6.35
C SER A 173 -17.66 -10.60 -6.09
N GLN A 174 -17.59 -10.16 -4.82
CA GLN A 174 -17.74 -8.75 -4.49
C GLN A 174 -16.51 -7.95 -4.94
N ALA A 175 -15.30 -8.50 -4.79
CA ALA A 175 -14.08 -7.88 -5.27
C ALA A 175 -14.15 -7.56 -6.77
N GLU A 176 -14.58 -8.52 -7.60
CA GLU A 176 -14.79 -8.35 -9.04
C GLU A 176 -15.83 -7.26 -9.37
N LEU A 177 -16.91 -7.15 -8.58
CA LEU A 177 -17.88 -6.07 -8.71
C LEU A 177 -17.27 -4.69 -8.42
N TYR A 178 -16.37 -4.57 -7.44
CA TYR A 178 -15.66 -3.31 -7.19
C TYR A 178 -14.59 -3.02 -8.24
N ALA A 179 -13.88 -4.04 -8.72
CA ALA A 179 -12.91 -3.90 -9.80
C ALA A 179 -13.58 -3.45 -11.10
N SER A 180 -14.73 -4.02 -11.48
CA SER A 180 -15.48 -3.67 -12.70
C SER A 180 -16.09 -2.27 -12.70
N LYS A 181 -16.35 -1.69 -11.51
CA LYS A 181 -16.85 -0.31 -11.39
C LYS A 181 -15.85 0.75 -11.83
N TRP A 182 -14.57 0.41 -11.98
CA TRP A 182 -13.56 1.34 -12.50
C TRP A 182 -12.87 0.76 -13.74
N ASN A 183 -12.48 1.66 -14.64
CA ASN A 183 -12.00 1.27 -15.97
C ASN A 183 -10.68 0.47 -15.90
N HIS A 184 -10.72 -0.81 -16.24
CA HIS A 184 -9.56 -1.73 -16.26
C HIS A 184 -8.40 -1.25 -17.13
N SER A 185 -8.64 -0.32 -18.07
CA SER A 185 -7.58 0.25 -18.90
C SER A 185 -6.63 1.18 -18.15
N ALA A 186 -6.98 1.64 -16.93
CA ALA A 186 -6.08 2.50 -16.18
C ALA A 186 -5.00 1.69 -15.42
N PRO A 187 -3.78 2.22 -15.27
CA PRO A 187 -2.62 1.50 -14.78
C PRO A 187 -2.83 0.99 -13.36
N VAL A 188 -2.16 -0.12 -13.05
CA VAL A 188 -2.11 -0.67 -11.71
C VAL A 188 -1.54 0.38 -10.75
N ILE A 189 -2.20 0.57 -9.61
CA ILE A 189 -1.67 1.44 -8.54
C ILE A 189 -0.34 0.84 -8.07
N VAL A 190 0.72 1.64 -8.09
CA VAL A 190 2.05 1.20 -7.65
C VAL A 190 1.98 0.84 -6.17
N SER A 191 2.20 -0.44 -5.88
CA SER A 191 2.32 -0.93 -4.52
C SER A 191 3.61 -0.38 -3.90
N ILE A 192 3.57 -0.04 -2.61
CA ILE A 192 4.73 0.51 -1.90
C ILE A 192 5.03 -0.37 -0.70
N SER A 193 6.23 -0.90 -0.67
CA SER A 193 6.74 -1.67 0.46
C SER A 193 7.04 -0.77 1.66
N ARG A 194 6.77 -1.27 2.86
CA ARG A 194 6.93 -0.55 4.12
C ARG A 194 7.61 -1.43 5.14
N PHE A 195 8.33 -0.82 6.08
CA PHE A 195 8.87 -1.52 7.25
C PHE A 195 7.73 -1.85 8.22
N SER A 196 7.55 -3.12 8.57
CA SER A 196 6.51 -3.56 9.52
C SER A 196 6.62 -2.94 10.91
N SER A 197 7.83 -2.58 11.35
CA SER A 197 8.07 -2.01 12.69
C SER A 197 7.80 -0.51 12.80
N THR A 198 7.87 0.24 11.68
CA THR A 198 7.75 1.71 11.71
C THR A 198 6.71 2.27 10.73
N ASP A 199 6.19 1.44 9.82
CA ASP A 199 5.32 1.79 8.70
C ASP A 199 5.94 2.81 7.71
N GLN A 200 7.25 3.05 7.81
CA GLN A 200 7.99 3.90 6.90
C GLN A 200 8.18 3.23 5.54
N ILE A 201 8.19 4.04 4.49
CA ILE A 201 8.34 3.58 3.11
C ILE A 201 9.77 3.07 2.89
N LEU A 202 9.87 1.85 2.38
CA LEU A 202 11.12 1.28 1.88
C LEU A 202 11.47 1.95 0.55
N LYS A 203 12.55 2.73 0.54
CA LYS A 203 12.97 3.53 -0.62
C LYS A 203 14.48 3.51 -0.78
N ASP A 204 14.92 3.47 -2.04
CA ASP A 204 16.29 3.64 -2.46
C ASP A 204 16.34 4.40 -3.80
N SER A 205 17.54 4.60 -4.36
CA SER A 205 17.69 5.27 -5.65
C SER A 205 16.93 4.55 -6.77
N SER A 206 16.79 3.22 -6.70
CA SER A 206 16.14 2.42 -7.75
C SER A 206 14.61 2.46 -7.67
N PHE A 207 14.05 2.66 -6.48
CA PHE A 207 12.64 2.99 -6.26
C PHE A 207 12.29 4.32 -6.93
N CYS A 208 13.14 5.34 -6.76
CA CYS A 208 12.97 6.62 -7.42
C CYS A 208 13.04 6.51 -8.96
N GLU A 209 13.94 5.67 -9.49
CA GLU A 209 14.02 5.37 -10.93
C GLU A 209 12.72 4.74 -11.44
N MET A 210 12.20 3.73 -10.73
CA MET A 210 10.94 3.09 -11.08
C MET A 210 9.80 4.11 -11.15
N LEU A 211 9.65 4.94 -10.12
CA LEU A 211 8.60 5.97 -10.09
C LEU A 211 8.75 6.97 -11.23
N LEU A 212 9.97 7.42 -11.52
CA LEU A 212 10.25 8.34 -12.63
C LEU A 212 9.79 7.75 -13.97
N VAL A 213 10.15 6.49 -14.25
CA VAL A 213 9.76 5.78 -15.47
C VAL A 213 8.23 5.60 -15.57
N ARG A 214 7.56 5.26 -14.46
CA ARG A 214 6.09 5.13 -14.44
C ARG A 214 5.37 6.46 -14.62
N MET A 215 5.93 7.52 -14.06
CA MET A 215 5.34 8.85 -14.05
C MET A 215 5.41 9.53 -15.41
N LEU A 216 6.49 9.30 -16.17
CA LEU A 216 6.78 10.04 -17.40
C LEU A 216 6.75 9.17 -18.66
N GLY A 217 6.79 7.85 -18.50
CA GLY A 217 6.82 6.90 -19.61
C GLY A 217 8.19 6.81 -20.30
N SER A 218 8.38 5.72 -21.05
CA SER A 218 9.61 5.42 -21.80
C SER A 218 9.67 6.11 -23.17
N VAL A 219 8.52 6.51 -23.72
CA VAL A 219 8.43 7.13 -25.04
C VAL A 219 8.26 8.63 -24.89
N HIS A 220 9.08 9.36 -25.63
CA HIS A 220 9.12 10.81 -25.61
C HIS A 220 7.92 11.41 -26.35
N GLU A 221 6.73 11.36 -25.77
CA GLU A 221 5.54 12.06 -26.28
C GLU A 221 5.59 13.55 -25.92
N ILE A 222 6.54 14.29 -26.50
CA ILE A 222 6.65 15.74 -26.31
C ILE A 222 5.39 16.42 -26.88
N GLY A 223 4.77 17.28 -26.06
CA GLY A 223 3.96 18.38 -26.57
C GLY A 223 2.45 18.15 -26.58
N LYS A 224 1.98 17.01 -26.08
CA LYS A 224 0.61 16.71 -25.62
C LYS A 224 0.64 15.25 -25.18
N SER A 225 1.12 14.96 -23.97
CA SER A 225 0.78 13.67 -23.35
C SER A 225 -0.75 13.67 -23.24
N LYS A 226 -1.42 13.08 -24.23
CA LYS A 226 -2.86 12.85 -24.20
C LYS A 226 -3.20 11.76 -23.20
N ASN A 227 -2.19 11.06 -22.68
CA ASN A 227 -2.37 10.06 -21.67
C ASN A 227 -2.62 10.74 -20.31
N PRO A 228 -3.86 10.74 -19.80
CA PRO A 228 -4.20 11.37 -18.53
C PRO A 228 -3.56 10.66 -17.32
N LEU A 229 -2.81 9.59 -17.58
CA LEU A 229 -2.15 8.75 -16.60
C LEU A 229 -0.69 9.11 -16.37
N LEU A 230 -0.12 10.02 -17.17
CA LEU A 230 1.27 10.48 -17.03
C LEU A 230 1.30 11.93 -16.56
N VAL A 231 2.42 12.34 -15.95
CA VAL A 231 2.63 13.74 -15.62
C VAL A 231 2.86 14.54 -16.91
N PRO A 232 2.19 15.70 -17.07
CA PRO A 232 2.45 16.58 -18.21
C PRO A 232 3.90 17.07 -18.22
N VAL A 233 4.56 16.91 -19.37
CA VAL A 233 5.92 17.40 -19.61
C VAL A 233 5.89 18.43 -20.75
N TYR A 234 6.49 19.58 -20.51
CA TYR A 234 6.57 20.68 -21.45
C TYR A 234 8.01 20.85 -21.95
N SER A 235 8.22 20.88 -23.26
CA SER A 235 9.52 21.19 -23.84
C SER A 235 9.73 22.70 -23.90
N VAL A 236 10.77 23.17 -23.23
CA VAL A 236 11.21 24.57 -23.27
C VAL A 236 12.55 24.62 -23.99
N SER A 237 12.58 25.26 -25.17
CA SER A 237 13.82 25.47 -25.92
C SER A 237 14.44 26.81 -25.55
N SER A 238 15.65 26.78 -25.00
CA SER A 238 16.45 27.98 -24.71
C SER A 238 17.62 28.07 -25.69
N PRO A 239 18.10 29.28 -26.05
CA PRO A 239 19.37 29.44 -26.77
C PRO A 239 20.50 28.79 -25.95
N SER A 240 21.35 28.00 -26.60
CA SER A 240 22.52 27.43 -25.94
C SER A 240 23.50 28.54 -25.57
N PRO A 241 24.09 28.51 -24.36
CA PRO A 241 25.11 29.47 -23.97
C PRO A 241 26.43 29.31 -24.75
N LYS A 242 26.64 28.16 -25.44
CA LYS A 242 27.88 27.89 -26.18
C LYS A 242 27.78 28.19 -27.68
N ASP A 243 26.58 28.17 -28.25
CA ASP A 243 26.39 28.38 -29.69
C ASP A 243 24.96 28.87 -29.94
N SER A 244 24.82 30.11 -30.41
CA SER A 244 23.54 30.80 -30.60
C SER A 244 22.63 30.12 -31.63
N LEU A 245 23.17 29.26 -32.49
CA LEU A 245 22.40 28.43 -33.43
C LEU A 245 21.83 27.16 -32.80
N SER A 246 22.41 26.68 -31.69
CA SER A 246 21.96 25.45 -31.04
C SER A 246 20.93 25.74 -29.95
N LYS A 247 19.79 25.04 -29.98
CA LYS A 247 18.75 25.13 -28.95
C LYS A 247 18.94 24.00 -27.93
N VAL A 248 19.01 24.36 -26.65
CA VAL A 248 18.96 23.38 -25.56
C VAL A 248 17.49 23.18 -25.22
N THR A 249 16.97 21.98 -25.49
CA THR A 249 15.64 21.58 -25.07
C THR A 249 15.71 21.10 -23.62
N LYS A 250 14.99 21.78 -22.74
CA LYS A 250 14.74 21.37 -21.36
C LYS A 250 13.32 20.82 -21.24
N TYR A 251 13.12 19.86 -20.34
CA TYR A 251 11.80 19.28 -20.07
C TYR A 251 11.30 19.74 -18.72
N GLN A 252 10.26 20.58 -18.72
CA GLN A 252 9.65 21.20 -17.56
C GLN A 252 8.42 20.41 -17.10
N MET A 253 8.24 20.31 -15.79
CA MET A 253 7.09 19.71 -15.12
C MET A 253 6.69 20.58 -13.93
N PHE A 254 5.40 20.62 -13.56
CA PHE A 254 4.98 21.35 -12.36
C PHE A 254 4.98 20.44 -11.13
N GLY A 255 5.41 21.00 -9.99
CA GLY A 255 5.45 20.26 -8.72
C GLY A 255 4.08 19.74 -8.29
N ILE A 256 3.01 20.49 -8.57
CA ILE A 256 1.64 20.06 -8.25
C ILE A 256 1.21 18.83 -9.06
N ASP A 257 1.60 18.75 -10.33
CA ASP A 257 1.23 17.61 -11.19
C ASP A 257 1.98 16.35 -10.77
N ILE A 258 3.27 16.48 -10.43
CA ILE A 258 4.08 15.40 -9.85
C ILE A 258 3.44 14.90 -8.55
N ALA A 259 3.07 15.81 -7.65
CA ALA A 259 2.49 15.46 -6.36
C ALA A 259 1.13 14.76 -6.49
N GLU A 260 0.25 15.26 -7.35
CA GLU A 260 -1.06 14.63 -7.59
C GLU A 260 -0.90 13.27 -8.26
N TRP A 261 0.05 13.12 -9.20
CA TRP A 261 0.33 11.83 -9.82
C TRP A 261 0.78 10.81 -8.78
N LEU A 262 1.73 11.18 -7.92
CA LEU A 262 2.21 10.32 -6.84
C LEU A 262 1.07 9.88 -5.93
N MET A 263 0.24 10.81 -5.46
CA MET A 263 -0.89 10.48 -4.56
C MET A 263 -1.95 9.59 -5.22
N CYS A 264 -2.22 9.76 -6.53
CA CYS A 264 -3.29 9.05 -7.23
C CYS A 264 -2.86 7.72 -7.87
N ASN A 265 -1.57 7.54 -8.15
CA ASN A 265 -1.04 6.36 -8.87
C ASN A 265 -0.19 5.45 -7.98
N THR A 266 0.04 5.80 -6.71
CA THR A 266 0.84 4.99 -5.79
C THR A 266 0.12 4.79 -4.45
N MET A 267 0.60 3.85 -3.62
CA MET A 267 0.11 3.58 -2.27
C MET A 267 0.68 4.50 -1.17
N LEU A 268 0.98 5.76 -1.51
CA LEU A 268 1.27 6.82 -0.53
C LEU A 268 -0.02 7.24 0.17
N LEU A 269 -0.02 7.40 1.49
CA LEU A 269 -1.24 7.65 2.26
C LEU A 269 -1.39 9.09 2.74
N ASP A 270 -0.30 9.85 2.74
CA ASP A 270 -0.34 11.26 3.11
C ASP A 270 0.65 12.12 2.31
N TRP A 271 0.49 13.43 2.47
CA TRP A 271 1.26 14.43 1.74
C TRP A 271 2.69 14.57 2.24
N SER A 272 2.98 14.16 3.48
CA SER A 272 4.34 14.12 4.03
C SER A 272 5.13 12.97 3.41
N GLU A 273 4.51 11.80 3.25
CA GLU A 273 5.09 10.66 2.52
C GLU A 273 5.39 11.04 1.07
N MET A 274 4.45 11.69 0.39
CA MET A 274 4.66 12.20 -0.97
C MET A 274 5.81 13.20 -1.04
N GLU A 275 5.85 14.19 -0.13
CA GLU A 275 6.92 15.18 -0.12
C GLU A 275 8.29 14.54 0.12
N THR A 276 8.35 13.51 0.96
CA THR A 276 9.58 12.74 1.23
C THR A 276 10.02 11.99 -0.03
N VAL A 277 9.13 11.27 -0.69
CA VAL A 277 9.44 10.53 -1.93
C VAL A 277 9.80 11.48 -3.07
N ALA A 278 9.10 12.59 -3.21
CA ALA A 278 9.39 13.58 -4.24
C ALA A 278 10.70 14.33 -3.97
N SER A 279 11.08 14.53 -2.70
CA SER A 279 12.39 15.08 -2.33
C SER A 279 13.52 14.14 -2.70
N ASP A 280 13.33 12.81 -2.62
CA ASP A 280 14.36 11.86 -3.07
C ASP A 280 14.66 11.98 -4.57
N LEU A 281 13.68 12.39 -5.40
CA LEU A 281 13.92 12.67 -6.82
C LEU A 281 14.89 13.84 -7.02
N LEU A 282 14.89 14.83 -6.11
CA LEU A 282 15.86 15.92 -6.07
C LEU A 282 17.21 15.44 -5.53
N ILE A 283 17.21 14.72 -4.41
CA ILE A 283 18.41 14.19 -3.75
C ILE A 283 19.22 13.29 -4.70
N HIS A 284 18.55 12.46 -5.48
CA HIS A 284 19.19 11.59 -6.47
C HIS A 284 19.45 12.27 -7.83
N SER A 285 19.21 13.57 -7.93
CA SER A 285 19.44 14.39 -9.12
C SER A 285 18.70 13.92 -10.37
N TYR A 286 17.48 13.39 -10.25
CA TYR A 286 16.63 13.08 -11.40
C TYR A 286 15.88 14.32 -11.92
N ILE A 287 15.48 15.19 -11.00
CA ILE A 287 14.87 16.50 -11.27
C ILE A 287 15.67 17.61 -10.58
N ALA A 288 15.53 18.85 -11.07
CA ALA A 288 16.17 20.02 -10.49
C ALA A 288 15.28 21.27 -10.61
N TYR A 289 15.52 22.25 -9.74
CA TYR A 289 14.90 23.58 -9.84
C TYR A 289 15.47 24.36 -11.05
N GLU A 290 14.68 25.28 -11.62
CA GLU A 290 15.08 26.09 -12.79
C GLU A 290 16.29 26.98 -12.52
N ASN A 291 16.24 27.66 -11.38
CA ASN A 291 17.19 28.67 -10.96
C ASN A 291 17.55 28.35 -9.51
N ASN A 292 18.81 27.95 -9.24
CA ASN A 292 19.58 28.38 -8.08
C ASN A 292 20.91 27.61 -7.96
N SER A 293 21.95 28.37 -7.65
CA SER A 293 23.31 27.94 -7.25
C SER A 293 23.33 27.21 -5.90
N GLU A 294 22.29 27.35 -5.09
CA GLU A 294 22.05 26.58 -3.86
C GLU A 294 20.68 25.89 -4.00
N THR A 295 20.69 24.63 -4.41
CA THR A 295 19.45 23.89 -4.66
C THR A 295 18.87 23.36 -3.34
N PRO A 296 17.67 23.80 -2.91
CA PRO A 296 17.02 23.17 -1.78
C PRO A 296 16.68 21.73 -2.15
N LEU A 297 17.17 20.75 -1.38
CA LEU A 297 16.86 19.33 -1.56
C LEU A 297 15.45 18.94 -1.10
N LYS A 298 14.61 19.95 -0.83
CA LYS A 298 13.22 19.79 -0.38
C LYS A 298 12.27 20.05 -1.54
N PHE A 299 11.39 19.10 -1.80
CA PHE A 299 10.36 19.22 -2.83
C PHE A 299 9.25 20.18 -2.41
N SER A 300 8.68 20.90 -3.37
CA SER A 300 7.58 21.84 -3.20
C SER A 300 6.57 21.68 -4.32
N TYR A 301 5.31 21.52 -3.94
CA TYR A 301 4.17 21.45 -4.85
C TYR A 301 3.32 22.72 -4.80
N ALA A 302 3.90 23.83 -4.31
CA ALA A 302 3.22 25.12 -4.33
C ALA A 302 2.91 25.55 -5.78
N LYS A 303 1.83 26.31 -5.92
CA LYS A 303 1.35 26.74 -7.24
C LYS A 303 2.45 27.53 -7.97
N GLY A 304 2.75 27.13 -9.20
CA GLY A 304 3.75 27.78 -10.06
C GLY A 304 5.18 27.27 -9.87
N VAL A 305 5.44 26.39 -8.91
CA VAL A 305 6.75 25.74 -8.78
C VAL A 305 6.92 24.72 -9.91
N SER A 306 8.00 24.85 -10.68
CA SER A 306 8.35 23.93 -11.75
C SER A 306 9.75 23.34 -11.58
N TYR A 307 9.89 22.13 -12.09
CA TYR A 307 11.10 21.33 -12.09
C TYR A 307 11.52 20.98 -13.52
N PHE A 308 12.80 20.73 -13.70
CA PHE A 308 13.38 20.28 -14.95
C PHE A 308 14.00 18.89 -14.82
N LEU A 309 13.84 18.05 -15.84
CA LEU A 309 14.58 16.79 -15.91
C LEU A 309 16.07 17.08 -16.10
N THR A 310 16.89 16.44 -15.27
CA THR A 310 18.35 16.48 -15.41
C THR A 310 18.81 15.51 -16.50
N GLY A 311 20.08 15.60 -16.92
CA GLY A 311 20.67 14.60 -17.82
C GLY A 311 20.56 13.16 -17.28
N LYS A 312 20.68 12.97 -15.96
CA LYS A 312 20.49 11.68 -15.29
C LYS A 312 19.03 11.21 -15.41
N GLY A 313 18.06 12.08 -15.15
CA GLY A 313 16.63 11.78 -15.33
C GLY A 313 16.29 11.32 -16.75
N ILE A 314 16.74 12.07 -17.75
CA ILE A 314 16.53 11.74 -19.17
C ILE A 314 17.17 10.40 -19.54
N ALA A 315 18.39 10.14 -19.07
CA ALA A 315 19.09 8.87 -19.29
C ALA A 315 18.43 7.68 -18.57
N THR A 316 17.76 7.91 -17.43
CA THR A 316 16.97 6.88 -16.75
C THR A 316 15.69 6.55 -17.51
N LEU A 317 15.05 7.54 -18.11
CA LEU A 317 13.82 7.36 -18.89
C LEU A 317 14.04 6.68 -20.25
N GLY A 318 15.30 6.53 -20.71
CA GLY A 318 15.60 6.01 -22.03
C GLY A 318 15.26 6.99 -23.17
N TRP A 319 15.09 8.27 -22.85
CA TRP A 319 14.78 9.31 -23.86
C TRP A 319 16.01 9.70 -24.69
N THR A 320 17.20 9.22 -24.34
CA THR A 320 18.40 9.33 -25.17
C THR A 320 18.44 8.18 -26.18
N LYS A 321 18.76 8.49 -27.44
CA LYS A 321 18.68 7.54 -28.59
C LYS A 321 19.48 6.23 -28.46
N ASN A 322 20.30 6.04 -27.43
CA ASN A 322 21.34 5.01 -27.39
C ASN A 322 21.34 4.11 -26.12
N VAL A 323 20.28 4.07 -25.31
CA VAL A 323 20.29 3.21 -24.11
C VAL A 323 19.23 2.11 -24.24
N SER A 324 19.69 0.87 -24.48
CA SER A 324 18.84 -0.32 -24.43
C SER A 324 18.11 -0.40 -23.08
N ASN A 325 16.79 -0.58 -23.14
CA ASN A 325 15.85 -0.50 -22.01
C ASN A 325 15.99 -1.60 -20.93
N ASN A 326 17.07 -2.39 -20.95
CA ASN A 326 17.19 -3.59 -20.11
C ASN A 326 18.02 -3.37 -18.82
N LYS A 327 17.88 -2.21 -18.17
CA LYS A 327 18.54 -1.95 -16.87
C LYS A 327 18.07 -2.90 -15.76
N LEU A 328 16.81 -3.35 -15.81
CA LEU A 328 16.29 -4.31 -14.83
C LEU A 328 16.98 -5.67 -14.97
N ILE A 329 17.11 -6.16 -16.21
CA ILE A 329 17.83 -7.40 -16.53
C ILE A 329 19.29 -7.29 -16.13
N ASN A 330 19.96 -6.16 -16.41
CA ASN A 330 21.35 -5.98 -16.01
C ASN A 330 21.50 -5.98 -14.49
N LYS A 331 20.61 -5.33 -13.73
CA LYS A 331 20.62 -5.38 -12.26
C LYS A 331 20.32 -6.78 -11.72
N ILE A 332 19.44 -7.56 -12.35
CA ILE A 332 19.14 -8.93 -11.95
C ILE A 332 20.30 -9.88 -12.32
N ASN A 333 20.93 -9.68 -13.48
CA ASN A 333 22.08 -10.45 -13.94
C ASN A 333 23.37 -10.12 -13.15
N GLU A 334 23.49 -8.89 -12.63
CA GLU A 334 24.53 -8.50 -11.68
C GLU A 334 24.28 -9.03 -10.27
N VAL A 335 23.03 -9.33 -9.92
CA VAL A 335 22.63 -9.82 -8.58
C VAL A 335 23.15 -11.23 -8.27
N GLU A 336 23.94 -11.84 -9.16
CA GLU A 336 25.18 -12.57 -8.86
C GLU A 336 25.29 -13.78 -9.80
N LYS A 337 26.29 -13.74 -10.69
CA LYS A 337 26.68 -14.92 -11.46
C LYS A 337 27.07 -16.04 -10.51
N GLY A 338 26.28 -17.10 -10.46
CA GLY A 338 26.54 -18.29 -9.64
C GLY A 338 25.61 -18.45 -8.43
N SER A 339 24.75 -17.48 -8.15
CA SER A 339 23.77 -17.58 -7.05
C SER A 339 22.58 -18.44 -7.45
N THR A 340 22.04 -19.15 -6.46
CA THR A 340 20.87 -20.01 -6.59
C THR A 340 19.61 -19.17 -6.82
N ASN A 341 18.55 -19.77 -7.38
CA ASN A 341 17.26 -19.11 -7.56
C ASN A 341 16.72 -18.53 -6.24
N LYS A 342 16.99 -19.19 -5.11
CA LYS A 342 16.58 -18.74 -3.78
C LYS A 342 17.27 -17.44 -3.38
N GLU A 343 18.59 -17.37 -3.52
CA GLU A 343 19.38 -16.17 -3.20
C GLU A 343 19.01 -14.97 -4.09
N ILE A 344 18.72 -15.24 -5.38
CA ILE A 344 18.22 -14.24 -6.31
C ILE A 344 16.86 -13.71 -5.82
N LEU A 345 15.93 -14.60 -5.47
CA LEU A 345 14.60 -14.22 -4.98
C LEU A 345 14.68 -13.39 -3.70
N GLU A 346 15.50 -13.80 -2.73
CA GLU A 346 15.72 -13.03 -1.50
C GLU A 346 16.24 -11.62 -1.80
N THR A 347 17.13 -11.48 -2.79
CA THR A 347 17.63 -10.16 -3.20
C THR A 347 16.54 -9.31 -3.87
N ILE A 348 15.68 -9.91 -4.68
CA ILE A 348 14.50 -9.23 -5.26
C ILE A 348 13.58 -8.75 -4.14
N LEU A 349 13.27 -9.61 -3.16
CA LEU A 349 12.39 -9.28 -2.05
C LEU A 349 12.96 -8.20 -1.12
N ARG A 350 14.29 -8.05 -1.05
CA ARG A 350 14.98 -7.02 -0.25
C ARG A 350 15.04 -5.65 -0.94
N LYS A 351 15.06 -5.61 -2.28
CA LYS A 351 15.16 -4.35 -3.05
C LYS A 351 13.76 -3.79 -3.35
N PRO A 352 13.41 -2.56 -2.92
CA PRO A 352 12.02 -2.07 -2.96
C PRO A 352 11.41 -2.02 -4.37
N ASN A 353 12.19 -1.63 -5.37
CA ASN A 353 11.73 -1.59 -6.76
C ASN A 353 11.50 -3.00 -7.33
N LEU A 354 12.42 -3.93 -7.11
CA LEU A 354 12.34 -5.30 -7.60
C LEU A 354 11.21 -6.05 -6.92
N GLN A 355 11.07 -5.87 -5.61
CA GLN A 355 9.94 -6.39 -4.84
C GLN A 355 8.61 -5.90 -5.38
N THR A 356 8.50 -4.60 -5.75
CA THR A 356 7.28 -4.04 -6.34
C THR A 356 6.97 -4.68 -7.69
N TYR A 357 7.96 -4.80 -8.59
CA TYR A 357 7.77 -5.43 -9.89
C TYR A 357 7.40 -6.92 -9.77
N PHE A 358 8.05 -7.63 -8.86
CA PHE A 358 7.78 -9.04 -8.62
C PHE A 358 6.38 -9.24 -8.04
N PHE A 359 5.97 -8.42 -7.08
CA PHE A 359 4.64 -8.48 -6.49
C PHE A 359 3.53 -8.24 -7.54
N GLU A 360 3.72 -7.26 -8.42
CA GLU A 360 2.78 -7.01 -9.51
C GLU A 360 2.71 -8.16 -10.51
N PHE A 361 3.85 -8.81 -10.78
CA PHE A 361 3.90 -10.02 -11.58
C PHE A 361 3.11 -11.15 -10.90
N LEU A 362 3.30 -11.40 -9.61
CA LEU A 362 2.54 -12.43 -8.88
C LEU A 362 1.04 -12.13 -8.89
N LYS A 363 0.65 -10.88 -8.65
CA LYS A 363 -0.75 -10.45 -8.65
C LYS A 363 -1.41 -10.65 -10.02
N LYS A 364 -0.68 -10.38 -11.11
CA LYS A 364 -1.16 -10.63 -12.48
C LYS A 364 -1.35 -12.12 -12.77
N ASN A 365 -0.58 -13.00 -12.12
CA ASN A 365 -0.65 -14.44 -12.29
C ASN A 365 -1.46 -15.15 -11.18
N PHE A 366 -2.17 -14.40 -10.35
CA PHE A 366 -3.01 -14.93 -9.26
C PHE A 366 -2.24 -15.83 -8.28
N CYS A 367 -0.99 -15.45 -7.96
CA CYS A 367 -0.13 -16.17 -7.02
C CYS A 367 0.53 -15.25 -5.97
N ASP A 368 -0.04 -14.06 -5.75
CA ASP A 368 0.45 -13.07 -4.79
C ASP A 368 0.27 -13.47 -3.32
N GLU A 369 -0.54 -14.49 -3.03
CA GLU A 369 -0.65 -15.09 -1.70
C GLU A 369 0.70 -15.60 -1.17
N ASN A 370 1.58 -16.08 -2.05
CA ASN A 370 2.87 -16.63 -1.65
C ASN A 370 3.80 -15.53 -1.08
N GLN A 371 3.89 -14.39 -1.75
CA GLN A 371 4.69 -13.26 -1.25
C GLN A 371 4.04 -12.64 0.00
N ARG A 372 2.71 -12.53 0.03
CA ARG A 372 2.01 -12.02 1.23
C ARG A 372 2.23 -12.91 2.44
N PHE A 373 2.10 -14.22 2.29
CA PHE A 373 2.40 -15.19 3.34
C PHE A 373 3.85 -15.05 3.82
N TYR A 374 4.80 -14.99 2.89
CA TYR A 374 6.22 -14.78 3.22
C TYR A 374 6.43 -13.52 4.08
N SER A 375 5.86 -12.40 3.66
CA SER A 375 5.97 -11.12 4.40
C SER A 375 5.29 -11.14 5.76
N GLU A 376 4.10 -11.74 5.89
CA GLU A 376 3.39 -11.85 7.17
C GLU A 376 4.16 -12.73 8.16
N VAL A 377 4.78 -13.82 7.70
CA VAL A 377 5.63 -14.67 8.55
C VAL A 377 6.93 -13.95 8.95
N CYS A 378 7.54 -13.14 8.06
CA CYS A 378 8.67 -12.29 8.43
C CYS A 378 8.29 -11.33 9.56
N GLU A 379 7.15 -10.64 9.44
CA GLU A 379 6.68 -9.70 10.47
C GLU A 379 6.38 -10.40 11.79
N PHE A 380 5.72 -11.56 11.73
CA PHE A 380 5.47 -12.39 12.91
C PHE A 380 6.77 -12.82 13.58
N ASN A 381 7.75 -13.28 12.78
CA ASN A 381 9.05 -13.71 13.28
C ASN A 381 9.78 -12.59 14.01
N ASP A 382 9.83 -11.40 13.41
CA ASP A 382 10.53 -10.24 13.99
C ASP A 382 9.84 -9.82 15.30
N TYR A 383 8.50 -9.79 15.31
CA TYR A 383 7.73 -9.42 16.50
C TYR A 383 7.88 -10.44 17.63
N PHE A 384 7.71 -11.72 17.33
CA PHE A 384 7.77 -12.79 18.33
C PHE A 384 9.20 -12.98 18.87
N SER A 385 10.23 -12.91 18.02
CA SER A 385 11.62 -13.04 18.46
C SER A 385 11.98 -11.93 19.45
N HIS A 386 11.59 -10.68 19.16
CA HIS A 386 11.83 -9.56 20.07
C HIS A 386 11.04 -9.70 21.39
N ALA A 387 9.78 -10.12 21.31
CA ALA A 387 8.95 -10.36 22.50
C ALA A 387 9.53 -11.47 23.39
N ASN A 388 10.06 -12.53 22.78
CA ASN A 388 10.67 -13.65 23.48
C ASN A 388 12.02 -13.28 24.10
N GLU A 389 12.86 -12.50 23.40
CA GLU A 389 14.12 -11.98 23.94
C GLU A 389 13.91 -11.05 25.13
N THR A 390 12.88 -10.20 25.09
CA THR A 390 12.55 -9.24 26.15
C THR A 390 11.71 -9.85 27.29
N ASN A 391 11.29 -11.11 27.15
CA ASN A 391 10.34 -11.79 28.05
C ASN A 391 9.04 -11.00 28.28
N ASP A 392 8.56 -10.30 27.25
CA ASP A 392 7.30 -9.55 27.32
C ASP A 392 6.10 -10.50 27.13
N HIS A 393 5.50 -10.93 28.24
CA HIS A 393 4.34 -11.82 28.25
C HIS A 393 3.10 -11.25 27.54
N GLU A 394 2.94 -9.94 27.45
CA GLU A 394 1.82 -9.33 26.72
C GLU A 394 2.06 -9.37 25.22
N ALA A 395 3.26 -9.00 24.77
CA ALA A 395 3.65 -9.10 23.38
C ALA A 395 3.63 -10.56 22.87
N ILE A 396 4.07 -11.54 23.68
CA ILE A 396 3.97 -12.97 23.36
C ILE A 396 2.50 -13.38 23.13
N ARG A 397 1.56 -12.89 23.95
CA ARG A 397 0.13 -13.15 23.74
C ARG A 397 -0.40 -12.49 22.47
N GLU A 398 0.05 -11.29 22.15
CA GLU A 398 -0.30 -10.62 20.89
C GLU A 398 0.27 -11.37 19.66
N SER A 399 1.46 -11.96 19.76
CA SER A 399 2.04 -12.81 18.72
C SER A 399 1.13 -14.01 18.41
N PHE A 400 0.45 -14.58 19.40
CA PHE A 400 -0.51 -15.65 19.14
C PHE A 400 -1.71 -15.18 18.30
N ALA A 401 -2.21 -13.96 18.53
CA ALA A 401 -3.26 -13.40 17.70
C ALA A 401 -2.78 -13.17 16.25
N HIS A 402 -1.53 -12.74 16.07
CA HIS A 402 -0.91 -12.60 14.74
C HIS A 402 -0.79 -13.96 14.04
N ALA A 403 -0.29 -14.99 14.74
CA ALA A 403 -0.22 -16.35 14.22
C ALA A 403 -1.63 -16.86 13.82
N CYS A 404 -2.65 -16.61 14.62
CA CYS A 404 -4.04 -16.96 14.28
C CYS A 404 -4.51 -16.23 13.00
N GLY A 405 -4.12 -14.97 12.83
CA GLY A 405 -4.37 -14.21 11.60
C GLY A 405 -3.75 -14.87 10.37
N ILE A 406 -2.47 -15.25 10.45
CA ILE A 406 -1.75 -15.98 9.39
C ILE A 406 -2.47 -17.30 9.08
N TYR A 407 -2.79 -18.08 10.11
CA TYR A 407 -3.46 -19.36 9.95
C TYR A 407 -4.81 -19.21 9.25
N ASN A 408 -5.66 -18.31 9.73
CA ASN A 408 -6.99 -18.11 9.14
C ASN A 408 -6.93 -17.65 7.68
N CYS A 409 -5.95 -16.80 7.34
CA CYS A 409 -5.81 -16.19 6.03
C CYS A 409 -5.19 -17.13 4.98
N PHE A 410 -4.21 -17.94 5.36
CA PHE A 410 -3.39 -18.72 4.42
C PHE A 410 -3.45 -20.23 4.63
N LEU A 411 -3.76 -20.71 5.83
CA LEU A 411 -3.59 -22.11 6.21
C LEU A 411 -4.87 -22.79 6.68
N SER A 412 -5.95 -22.09 6.94
CA SER A 412 -7.22 -22.74 7.30
C SER A 412 -7.80 -23.50 6.09
N SER A 413 -8.71 -24.45 6.34
CA SER A 413 -9.22 -25.35 5.28
C SER A 413 -10.03 -24.66 4.17
N ASN A 414 -10.47 -23.43 4.43
CA ASN A 414 -11.12 -22.54 3.48
C ASN A 414 -10.42 -21.17 3.52
N ALA A 415 -9.10 -21.19 3.67
CA ALA A 415 -8.29 -19.99 3.65
C ALA A 415 -8.54 -19.24 2.33
N PRO A 416 -8.87 -17.94 2.39
CA PRO A 416 -9.11 -17.15 1.18
C PRO A 416 -7.86 -17.05 0.29
N ASN A 417 -6.67 -17.10 0.89
CA ASN A 417 -5.38 -17.00 0.21
C ASN A 417 -4.55 -18.26 0.48
N ALA A 418 -5.15 -19.44 0.27
CA ALA A 418 -4.52 -20.72 0.61
C ALA A 418 -3.17 -20.90 -0.10
N VAL A 419 -2.11 -21.11 0.67
CA VAL A 419 -0.77 -21.41 0.12
C VAL A 419 -0.58 -22.91 -0.10
N ASN A 420 0.21 -23.26 -1.12
CA ASN A 420 0.53 -24.66 -1.41
C ASN A 420 1.71 -25.14 -0.55
N LEU A 421 1.44 -26.00 0.43
CA LEU A 421 2.42 -26.56 1.36
C LEU A 421 2.39 -28.09 1.36
N PRO A 422 3.51 -28.76 1.72
CA PRO A 422 3.51 -30.19 1.97
C PRO A 422 2.44 -30.59 3.01
N SER A 423 1.73 -31.69 2.76
CA SER A 423 0.62 -32.17 3.61
C SER A 423 1.01 -32.30 5.08
N ASP A 424 2.19 -32.85 5.33
CA ASP A 424 2.66 -33.17 6.67
C ASP A 424 2.94 -31.88 7.47
N LEU A 425 3.46 -30.85 6.80
CA LEU A 425 3.71 -29.55 7.42
C LEU A 425 2.40 -28.82 7.72
N TYR A 426 1.48 -28.84 6.77
CA TYR A 426 0.14 -28.27 6.94
C TYR A 426 -0.62 -28.93 8.12
N GLU A 427 -0.54 -30.25 8.24
CA GLU A 427 -1.16 -31.01 9.33
C GLU A 427 -0.52 -30.67 10.68
N LYS A 428 0.83 -30.62 10.75
CA LYS A 428 1.54 -30.22 11.97
C LYS A 428 1.10 -28.83 12.42
N ILE A 429 1.09 -27.82 11.54
CA ILE A 429 0.67 -26.47 11.90
C ILE A 429 -0.77 -26.45 12.41
N THR A 430 -1.69 -27.12 11.69
CA THR A 430 -3.10 -27.19 12.09
C THR A 430 -3.29 -27.81 13.48
N ASN A 431 -2.60 -28.91 13.76
CA ASN A 431 -2.69 -29.59 15.06
C ASN A 431 -2.14 -28.73 16.19
N HIS A 432 -1.00 -28.06 16.00
CA HIS A 432 -0.39 -27.20 17.02
C HIS A 432 -1.23 -25.94 17.25
N MET A 433 -1.80 -25.35 16.20
CA MET A 433 -2.73 -24.20 16.35
C MET A 433 -3.98 -24.57 17.15
N ALA A 434 -4.55 -25.75 16.92
CA ALA A 434 -5.70 -26.22 17.70
C ALA A 434 -5.34 -26.46 19.18
N LEU A 435 -4.15 -27.04 19.44
CA LEU A 435 -3.68 -27.31 20.80
C LEU A 435 -3.37 -26.02 21.57
N ALA A 436 -2.74 -25.04 20.92
CA ALA A 436 -2.40 -23.75 21.52
C ALA A 436 -3.62 -22.97 22.05
N MET A 437 -4.80 -23.19 21.46
CA MET A 437 -6.04 -22.57 21.94
C MET A 437 -6.70 -23.28 23.11
N GLU A 438 -6.45 -24.58 23.25
CA GLU A 438 -7.15 -25.43 24.22
C GLU A 438 -6.29 -25.70 25.47
N VAL A 439 -4.96 -25.64 25.34
CA VAL A 439 -4.02 -26.17 26.35
C VAL A 439 -2.99 -25.10 26.75
N GLU A 440 -2.90 -24.82 28.06
CA GLU A 440 -1.80 -24.05 28.65
C GLU A 440 -0.59 -24.97 28.94
N PRO A 441 0.67 -24.48 28.85
CA PRO A 441 1.07 -23.08 28.66
C PRO A 441 1.17 -22.66 27.19
N LEU A 442 0.63 -21.47 26.87
CA LEU A 442 0.63 -20.91 25.50
C LEU A 442 2.03 -20.73 24.92
N ASN A 443 3.03 -20.42 25.75
CA ASN A 443 4.39 -20.08 25.28
C ASN A 443 5.07 -21.26 24.58
N GLU A 444 4.97 -22.47 25.13
CA GLU A 444 5.57 -23.68 24.55
C GLU A 444 4.95 -23.98 23.18
N TRP A 445 3.61 -23.90 23.07
CA TRP A 445 2.92 -24.08 21.81
C TRP A 445 3.28 -23.02 20.78
N LEU A 446 3.40 -21.77 21.21
CA LEU A 446 3.73 -20.67 20.31
C LEU A 446 5.16 -20.76 19.77
N GLN A 447 6.12 -21.23 20.57
CA GLN A 447 7.48 -21.53 20.10
C GLN A 447 7.48 -22.62 19.02
N LEU A 448 6.69 -23.68 19.19
CA LEU A 448 6.54 -24.73 18.17
C LEU A 448 5.86 -24.19 16.90
N ILE A 449 4.80 -23.39 17.05
CA ILE A 449 4.14 -22.72 15.92
C ILE A 449 5.12 -21.81 15.17
N HIS A 450 5.97 -21.09 15.89
CA HIS A 450 6.99 -20.22 15.29
C HIS A 450 7.96 -21.00 14.40
N ILE A 451 8.51 -22.11 14.91
CA ILE A 451 9.39 -22.98 14.12
C ILE A 451 8.67 -23.50 12.86
N LEU A 452 7.43 -23.99 13.01
CA LEU A 452 6.67 -24.54 11.88
C LEU A 452 6.30 -23.46 10.83
N LEU A 453 6.03 -22.22 11.25
CA LEU A 453 5.78 -21.12 10.32
C LEU A 453 7.04 -20.74 9.54
N LEU A 454 8.23 -20.79 10.16
CA LEU A 454 9.50 -20.58 9.46
C LEU A 454 9.81 -21.70 8.45
N GLU A 455 9.51 -22.95 8.79
CA GLU A 455 9.57 -24.07 7.84
C GLU A 455 8.63 -23.84 6.65
N ALA A 456 7.39 -23.40 6.92
CA ALA A 456 6.40 -23.11 5.87
C ALA A 456 6.83 -21.93 5.00
N GLN A 457 7.39 -20.88 5.59
CA GLN A 457 7.94 -19.74 4.86
C GLN A 457 9.06 -20.18 3.92
N THR A 458 9.95 -21.06 4.39
CA THR A 458 11.02 -21.63 3.57
C THR A 458 10.46 -22.42 2.39
N ALA A 459 9.45 -23.26 2.63
CA ALA A 459 8.79 -24.03 1.58
C ALA A 459 8.11 -23.12 0.52
N VAL A 460 7.44 -22.04 0.94
CA VAL A 460 6.82 -21.07 0.02
C VAL A 460 7.87 -20.29 -0.76
N LEU A 461 9.00 -19.94 -0.12
CA LEU A 461 10.12 -19.29 -0.80
C LEU A 461 10.72 -20.20 -1.87
N ASP A 462 10.92 -21.49 -1.57
CA ASP A 462 11.43 -22.48 -2.52
C ASP A 462 10.43 -22.70 -3.69
N LEU A 463 9.13 -22.71 -3.40
CA LEU A 463 8.06 -22.76 -4.42
C LEU A 463 8.12 -21.54 -5.35
N MET A 464 8.20 -20.32 -4.80
CA MET A 464 8.33 -19.11 -5.59
C MET A 464 9.63 -19.09 -6.41
N ALA A 465 10.75 -19.54 -5.85
CA ALA A 465 12.04 -19.60 -6.52
C ALA A 465 12.06 -20.64 -7.66
N GLY A 466 11.32 -21.74 -7.50
CA GLY A 466 11.24 -22.82 -8.47
C GLY A 466 10.25 -22.60 -9.62
N ASP A 467 9.27 -21.71 -9.48
CA ASP A 467 8.23 -21.47 -10.51
C ASP A 467 8.07 -19.98 -10.85
N SER A 468 7.59 -19.18 -9.91
CA SER A 468 7.26 -17.77 -10.14
C SER A 468 8.47 -16.93 -10.56
N LEU A 469 9.62 -17.13 -9.93
CA LEU A 469 10.85 -16.42 -10.27
C LEU A 469 11.27 -16.73 -11.71
N LEU A 470 11.28 -18.00 -12.10
CA LEU A 470 11.71 -18.39 -13.44
C LEU A 470 10.85 -17.72 -14.52
N LYS A 471 9.52 -17.76 -14.36
CA LYS A 471 8.57 -17.07 -15.25
C LYS A 471 8.77 -15.55 -15.26
N PHE A 472 9.05 -14.96 -14.11
CA PHE A 472 9.35 -13.54 -14.00
C PHE A 472 10.63 -13.18 -14.75
N LEU A 473 11.69 -13.99 -14.62
CA LEU A 473 12.96 -13.81 -15.30
C LEU A 473 12.83 -14.04 -16.80
N GLU A 474 12.03 -15.00 -17.26
CA GLU A 474 11.78 -15.24 -18.69
C GLU A 474 11.07 -14.06 -19.35
N LEU A 475 9.99 -13.56 -18.73
CA LEU A 475 9.23 -12.43 -19.27
C LEU A 475 10.06 -11.15 -19.36
N ASN A 476 10.91 -10.92 -18.37
CA ASN A 476 11.74 -9.72 -18.34
C ASN A 476 13.08 -9.92 -19.05
N GLY A 477 13.57 -11.15 -19.16
CA GLY A 477 14.83 -11.56 -19.80
C GLY A 477 14.73 -11.82 -21.30
N GLY A 478 13.55 -12.17 -21.80
CA GLY A 478 13.29 -12.67 -23.16
C GLY A 478 13.06 -11.61 -24.26
N LEU A 479 13.24 -10.32 -24.01
CA LEU A 479 13.26 -9.27 -25.05
C LEU A 479 14.68 -9.01 -25.59
N GLY A 480 15.45 -10.08 -25.74
CA GLY A 480 16.82 -10.07 -26.24
C GLY A 480 17.27 -11.45 -26.72
N ILE A 481 16.65 -11.94 -27.78
CA ILE A 481 17.28 -12.82 -28.78
C ILE A 481 17.01 -12.20 -30.14
#